data_AF-A0A9R0R4I1-F1
#
_entry.id   AF-A0A9R0R4I1-F1
#
_cell.length_a   1.000
_cell.length_b   1.000
_cell.length_c   1.000
_cell.angle_alpha   90.00
_cell.angle_beta   90.00
_cell.angle_gamma   90.00
#
_symmetry.space_group_name_H-M   'P 1'
#
loop_
_entity.id
_entity.type
_entity.pdbx_description
1 polymer ?
#
loop_
_entity_poly.entity_id
_entity_poly.type
_entity_poly.pdbx_seq_one_letter_code
_entity_poly.pdbx_strand_id
1 'polypeptide(L)'
;MTGTSQELFDFIAAALAKFVASEGEDFHLLEGRQRELGFTFSFPVKQSSIASGTLIKWTKGFSIDETVGADVVAELSSALDRQGLDMKVTALVNDTIGTLAGGRYDDNDVVAAVILGTGTNAAYVERANAIPKWHGLLPKSGDMVINMEWGNFRSSHLPLTEFDQALDTESLNPGEQIYEKLISGMYLGEIIQGTSLKTRRLVVAVCDIVAKRGARLAAAGIHGVLKKLGRDIPGSDKHRTVIAMDGGLYEHYTIFSETLESTLREMLGEEVSSSVVIKLANDGSGIGAALLAAAHSQYLEAEV
;
A
#
# COMPACT_ATOMS: atom_id res chain seq x y z
N MET A 1 5.63 -8.54 -15.52
CA MET A 1 5.83 -7.57 -16.62
C MET A 1 7.31 -7.37 -16.81
N THR A 2 7.79 -7.63 -18.02
CA THR A 2 9.18 -7.43 -18.48
C THR A 2 9.12 -6.49 -19.67
N GLY A 3 10.06 -5.55 -19.79
CA GLY A 3 10.09 -4.53 -20.82
C GLY A 3 11.07 -3.42 -20.48
N THR A 4 10.97 -2.28 -21.15
CA THR A 4 11.79 -1.09 -20.87
C THR A 4 11.09 -0.11 -19.92
N SER A 5 11.86 0.74 -19.22
CA SER A 5 11.28 1.81 -18.39
C SER A 5 10.41 2.73 -19.25
N GLN A 6 10.91 3.09 -20.43
CA GLN A 6 10.25 3.99 -21.35
C GLN A 6 8.88 3.46 -21.80
N GLU A 7 8.76 2.19 -22.21
CA GLU A 7 7.48 1.61 -22.64
C GLU A 7 6.41 1.68 -21.55
N LEU A 8 6.78 1.41 -20.29
CA LEU A 8 5.86 1.47 -19.16
C LEU A 8 5.35 2.91 -18.94
N PHE A 9 6.26 3.87 -18.81
CA PHE A 9 5.88 5.25 -18.49
C PHE A 9 5.22 5.96 -19.68
N ASP A 10 5.63 5.67 -20.93
CA ASP A 10 4.97 6.21 -22.14
C ASP A 10 3.53 5.71 -22.26
N PHE A 11 3.28 4.43 -21.93
CA PHE A 11 1.92 3.89 -21.91
C PHE A 11 1.05 4.61 -20.86
N ILE A 12 1.57 4.81 -19.64
CA ILE A 12 0.87 5.50 -18.56
C ILE A 12 0.58 6.96 -18.96
N ALA A 13 1.59 7.68 -19.45
CA ALA A 13 1.44 9.08 -19.86
C ALA A 13 0.44 9.25 -21.01
N ALA A 14 0.46 8.35 -22.00
CA ALA A 14 -0.49 8.37 -23.11
C ALA A 14 -1.93 8.10 -22.66
N ALA A 15 -2.12 7.20 -21.69
CA ALA A 15 -3.44 6.97 -21.09
C ALA A 15 -3.92 8.20 -20.31
N LEU A 16 -3.05 8.83 -19.54
CA LEU A 16 -3.37 10.05 -18.78
C LEU A 16 -3.70 11.23 -19.71
N ALA A 17 -2.97 11.41 -20.81
CA ALA A 17 -3.26 12.45 -21.79
C ALA A 17 -4.66 12.29 -22.40
N LYS A 18 -5.07 11.04 -22.72
CA LYS A 18 -6.43 10.76 -23.19
C LYS A 18 -7.48 11.06 -22.13
N PHE A 19 -7.21 10.75 -20.86
CA PHE A 19 -8.11 11.03 -19.75
C PHE A 19 -8.30 12.53 -19.55
N VAL A 20 -7.21 13.30 -19.50
CA VAL A 20 -7.26 14.77 -19.36
C VAL A 20 -7.97 15.43 -20.56
N ALA A 21 -7.78 14.91 -21.77
CA ALA A 21 -8.50 15.40 -22.95
C ALA A 21 -10.02 15.15 -22.90
N SER A 22 -10.48 14.26 -22.02
CA SER A 22 -11.91 13.97 -21.78
C SER A 22 -12.50 14.69 -20.57
N GLU A 23 -11.76 15.62 -19.96
CA GLU A 23 -12.21 16.42 -18.82
C GLU A 23 -13.51 17.18 -19.16
N GLY A 24 -14.54 16.99 -18.33
CA GLY A 24 -15.84 17.61 -18.50
C GLY A 24 -15.90 19.04 -17.93
N GLU A 25 -17.05 19.69 -18.07
CA GLU A 25 -17.27 21.07 -17.61
C GLU A 25 -17.21 21.24 -16.08
N ASP A 26 -17.29 20.16 -15.30
CA ASP A 26 -17.24 20.25 -13.83
C ASP A 26 -15.83 20.52 -13.28
N PHE A 27 -14.79 20.41 -14.11
CA PHE A 27 -13.40 20.64 -13.73
C PHE A 27 -12.82 21.79 -14.54
N HIS A 28 -12.36 22.83 -13.83
CA HIS A 28 -11.80 24.02 -14.46
C HIS A 28 -10.40 24.30 -13.95
N LEU A 29 -9.42 24.14 -14.83
CA LEU A 29 -8.08 24.65 -14.58
C LEU A 29 -8.09 26.18 -14.75
N LEU A 30 -7.72 26.89 -13.69
CA LEU A 30 -7.59 28.35 -13.75
C LEU A 30 -6.54 28.77 -14.78
N GLU A 31 -6.82 29.85 -15.50
CA GLU A 31 -5.92 30.38 -16.54
C GLU A 31 -4.52 30.67 -15.95
N GLY A 32 -3.49 30.23 -16.67
CA GLY A 32 -2.09 30.37 -16.25
C GLY A 32 -1.63 29.39 -15.16
N ARG A 33 -2.50 28.49 -14.67
CA ARG A 33 -2.09 27.39 -13.79
C ARG A 33 -1.73 26.14 -14.60
N GLN A 34 -0.69 25.46 -14.16
CA GLN A 34 -0.31 24.11 -14.57
C GLN A 34 -1.08 23.07 -13.73
N ARG A 35 -1.50 21.95 -14.34
CA ARG A 35 -2.11 20.82 -13.61
C ARG A 35 -1.09 20.17 -12.67
N GLU A 36 -1.52 19.79 -11.48
CA GLU A 36 -0.70 19.11 -10.49
C GLU A 36 -1.17 17.66 -10.30
N LEU A 37 -0.23 16.74 -10.10
CA LEU A 37 -0.47 15.30 -10.03
C LEU A 37 0.07 14.73 -8.72
N GLY A 38 -0.79 13.97 -8.04
CA GLY A 38 -0.37 13.01 -7.02
C GLY A 38 -0.03 11.68 -7.69
N PHE A 39 1.22 11.24 -7.54
CA PHE A 39 1.71 10.01 -8.12
C PHE A 39 1.80 8.91 -7.06
N THR A 40 0.81 8.02 -7.04
CA THR A 40 0.87 6.78 -6.28
C THR A 40 1.74 5.76 -7.02
N PHE A 41 2.80 5.32 -6.36
CA PHE A 41 3.73 4.33 -6.88
C PHE A 41 3.91 3.17 -5.90
N SER A 42 3.25 2.05 -6.22
CA SER A 42 3.07 0.86 -5.37
C SER A 42 4.30 -0.06 -5.27
N PHE A 43 5.50 0.50 -5.25
CA PHE A 43 6.76 -0.24 -5.15
C PHE A 43 7.71 0.41 -4.13
N PRO A 44 8.69 -0.34 -3.60
CA PRO A 44 9.68 0.20 -2.68
C PRO A 44 10.50 1.35 -3.29
N VAL A 45 10.33 2.55 -2.75
CA VAL A 45 11.06 3.76 -3.16
C VAL A 45 11.88 4.31 -2.01
N LYS A 46 13.13 4.65 -2.29
CA LYS A 46 13.96 5.45 -1.39
C LYS A 46 13.61 6.92 -1.64
N GLN A 47 12.67 7.42 -0.85
CA GLN A 47 12.15 8.77 -0.98
C GLN A 47 13.21 9.81 -0.62
N SER A 48 13.40 10.80 -1.48
CA SER A 48 14.36 11.89 -1.31
C SER A 48 13.68 13.23 -1.01
N SER A 49 12.43 13.41 -1.47
CA SER A 49 11.54 14.51 -1.10
C SER A 49 10.07 14.06 -1.19
N ILE A 50 9.12 14.96 -0.92
CA ILE A 50 7.69 14.65 -1.12
C ILE A 50 7.37 14.29 -2.57
N ALA A 51 8.13 14.79 -3.56
CA ALA A 51 7.86 14.61 -4.98
C ALA A 51 9.06 14.02 -5.75
N SER A 52 9.91 13.24 -5.08
CA SER A 52 11.06 12.59 -5.72
C SER A 52 11.51 11.35 -4.94
N GLY A 53 12.03 10.36 -5.64
CA GLY A 53 12.47 9.13 -5.00
C GLY A 53 12.97 8.09 -5.99
N THR A 54 14.01 7.35 -5.59
CA THR A 54 14.62 6.33 -6.42
C THR A 54 14.00 4.96 -6.17
N LEU A 55 13.62 4.24 -7.21
CA LEU A 55 13.16 2.85 -7.07
C LEU A 55 14.27 2.00 -6.44
N ILE A 56 13.92 1.25 -5.38
CA ILE A 56 14.87 0.32 -4.74
C ILE A 56 14.89 -1.00 -5.49
N LYS A 57 13.70 -1.54 -5.77
CA LYS A 57 13.51 -2.79 -6.51
C LYS A 57 12.05 -2.97 -6.90
N TRP A 58 11.84 -3.78 -7.94
CA TRP A 58 10.52 -4.23 -8.32
C TRP A 58 10.01 -5.38 -7.44
N THR A 59 8.69 -5.49 -7.34
CA THR A 59 7.96 -6.55 -6.63
C THR A 59 6.77 -6.98 -7.48
N LYS A 60 5.91 -7.89 -6.99
CA LYS A 60 4.59 -8.19 -7.60
C LYS A 60 4.68 -8.61 -9.09
N GLY A 61 5.76 -9.32 -9.46
CA GLY A 61 5.96 -9.81 -10.84
C GLY A 61 6.48 -8.77 -11.85
N PHE A 62 6.92 -7.59 -11.42
CA PHE A 62 7.62 -6.61 -12.27
C PHE A 62 9.12 -6.88 -12.30
N SER A 63 9.75 -6.65 -13.45
CA SER A 63 11.21 -6.78 -13.63
C SER A 63 11.66 -5.89 -14.80
N ILE A 64 12.04 -4.64 -14.50
CA ILE A 64 12.55 -3.65 -15.46
C ILE A 64 13.85 -3.08 -14.89
N ASP A 65 14.99 -3.60 -15.33
CA ASP A 65 16.29 -3.33 -14.69
C ASP A 65 16.70 -1.85 -14.75
N GLU A 66 16.38 -1.17 -15.85
CA GLU A 66 16.74 0.23 -16.12
C GLU A 66 16.18 1.22 -15.08
N THR A 67 15.02 0.92 -14.50
CA THR A 67 14.36 1.82 -13.55
C THR A 67 14.95 1.71 -12.14
N VAL A 68 15.67 0.62 -11.83
CA VAL A 68 16.23 0.42 -10.48
C VAL A 68 17.33 1.44 -10.22
N GLY A 69 17.16 2.24 -9.16
CA GLY A 69 18.04 3.36 -8.83
C GLY A 69 17.71 4.67 -9.56
N ALA A 70 16.80 4.66 -10.53
CA ALA A 70 16.31 5.87 -11.20
C ALA A 70 15.21 6.56 -10.39
N ASP A 71 15.08 7.88 -10.56
CA ASP A 71 13.99 8.64 -9.94
C ASP A 71 12.70 8.44 -10.73
N VAL A 72 11.70 7.82 -10.08
CA VAL A 72 10.45 7.42 -10.75
C VAL A 72 9.57 8.62 -11.15
N VAL A 73 9.73 9.76 -10.48
CA VAL A 73 9.03 10.99 -10.85
C VAL A 73 9.67 11.57 -12.10
N ALA A 74 11.00 11.58 -12.18
CA ALA A 74 11.70 12.04 -13.38
C ALA A 74 11.38 11.19 -14.62
N GLU A 75 11.27 9.87 -14.44
CA GLU A 75 10.84 8.94 -15.51
C GLU A 75 9.43 9.26 -16.01
N LEU A 76 8.47 9.45 -15.10
CA LEU A 76 7.09 9.82 -15.45
C LEU A 76 7.03 11.21 -16.09
N SER A 77 7.69 12.22 -15.51
CA SER A 77 7.74 13.58 -16.06
C SER A 77 8.29 13.59 -17.49
N SER A 78 9.36 12.84 -17.75
CA SER A 78 9.90 12.72 -19.11
C SER A 78 8.90 12.09 -20.09
N ALA A 79 8.07 11.15 -19.63
CA ALA A 79 7.00 10.56 -20.44
C ALA A 79 5.85 11.54 -20.68
N LEU A 80 5.46 12.34 -19.68
CA LEU A 80 4.45 13.40 -19.82
C LEU A 80 4.89 14.44 -20.85
N ASP A 81 6.16 14.87 -20.80
CA ASP A 81 6.75 15.80 -21.77
C ASP A 81 6.71 15.23 -23.20
N ARG A 82 7.05 13.94 -23.39
CA ARG A 82 6.94 13.26 -24.69
C ARG A 82 5.52 13.19 -25.23
N GLN A 83 4.52 13.17 -24.35
CA GLN A 83 3.10 13.23 -24.74
C GLN A 83 2.57 14.67 -24.87
N GLY A 84 3.40 15.69 -24.60
CA GLY A 84 2.99 17.09 -24.63
C GLY A 84 1.97 17.46 -23.53
N LEU A 85 1.95 16.73 -22.42
CA LEU A 85 1.00 16.93 -21.33
C LEU A 85 1.59 17.85 -20.26
N ASP A 86 1.09 19.10 -20.19
CA ASP A 86 1.53 20.10 -19.22
C ASP A 86 1.02 19.78 -17.79
N MET A 87 1.81 19.01 -17.05
CA MET A 87 1.45 18.48 -15.75
C MET A 87 2.68 18.29 -14.85
N LYS A 88 2.56 18.64 -13.58
CA LYS A 88 3.64 18.56 -12.59
C LYS A 88 3.29 17.60 -11.46
N VAL A 89 4.18 16.66 -11.18
CA VAL A 89 4.07 15.81 -9.99
C VAL A 89 4.45 16.62 -8.75
N THR A 90 3.53 16.78 -7.80
CA THR A 90 3.76 17.52 -6.54
C THR A 90 3.79 16.61 -5.31
N ALA A 91 3.35 15.36 -5.45
CA ALA A 91 3.50 14.33 -4.43
C ALA A 91 3.79 12.96 -5.07
N LEU A 92 4.81 12.28 -4.57
CA LEU A 92 5.12 10.88 -4.79
C LEU A 92 4.79 10.12 -3.51
N VAL A 93 3.87 9.17 -3.60
CA VAL A 93 3.41 8.42 -2.43
C VAL A 93 3.38 6.92 -2.73
N ASN A 94 3.63 6.11 -1.71
CA ASN A 94 3.32 4.69 -1.79
C ASN A 94 1.79 4.49 -1.68
N ASP A 95 1.26 3.41 -2.26
CA ASP A 95 -0.17 3.08 -2.20
C ASP A 95 -0.72 3.03 -0.77
N THR A 96 -0.02 2.38 0.15
CA THR A 96 -0.44 2.37 1.57
C THR A 96 -0.48 3.75 2.21
N ILE A 97 0.44 4.66 1.84
CA ILE A 97 0.44 6.05 2.33
C ILE A 97 -0.76 6.80 1.74
N GLY A 98 -1.02 6.62 0.44
CA GLY A 98 -2.19 7.19 -0.21
C GLY A 98 -3.48 6.73 0.46
N THR A 99 -3.66 5.42 0.67
CA THR A 99 -4.83 4.86 1.36
C THR A 99 -4.97 5.40 2.78
N LEU A 100 -3.86 5.61 3.50
CA LEU A 100 -3.87 6.25 4.82
C LEU A 100 -4.36 7.70 4.73
N ALA A 101 -3.86 8.47 3.75
CA ALA A 101 -4.25 9.86 3.57
C ALA A 101 -5.73 10.00 3.16
N GLY A 102 -6.19 9.20 2.20
CA GLY A 102 -7.60 9.15 1.79
C GLY A 102 -8.52 8.70 2.93
N GLY A 103 -8.14 7.64 3.65
CA GLY A 103 -8.89 7.21 4.83
C GLY A 103 -8.96 8.28 5.92
N ARG A 104 -7.86 9.00 6.15
CA ARG A 104 -7.80 10.08 7.16
C ARG A 104 -8.64 11.29 6.77
N TYR A 105 -8.78 11.58 5.48
CA TYR A 105 -9.65 12.64 4.99
C TYR A 105 -11.12 12.40 5.35
N ASP A 106 -11.57 11.14 5.28
CA ASP A 106 -12.92 10.76 5.66
C ASP A 106 -13.10 10.52 7.17
N ASP A 107 -12.04 10.11 7.87
CA ASP A 107 -12.08 9.75 9.29
C ASP A 107 -10.77 10.09 10.02
N ASN A 108 -10.84 11.10 10.90
CA ASN A 108 -9.70 11.62 11.65
C ASN A 108 -9.00 10.59 12.56
N ASP A 109 -9.66 9.47 12.89
CA ASP A 109 -9.11 8.43 13.77
C ASP A 109 -8.27 7.37 13.00
N VAL A 110 -8.12 7.49 11.68
CA VAL A 110 -7.33 6.54 10.85
C VAL A 110 -5.84 6.64 11.18
N VAL A 111 -5.28 5.66 11.87
CA VAL A 111 -3.87 5.71 12.32
C VAL A 111 -2.93 4.83 11.50
N ALA A 112 -3.51 3.88 10.77
CA ALA A 112 -2.81 2.95 9.92
C ALA A 112 -3.65 2.64 8.68
N ALA A 113 -2.97 2.24 7.61
CA ALA A 113 -3.58 1.67 6.43
C ALA A 113 -2.88 0.37 6.04
N VAL A 114 -3.64 -0.56 5.48
CA VAL A 114 -3.17 -1.88 5.09
C VAL A 114 -3.69 -2.20 3.69
N ILE A 115 -2.79 -2.66 2.84
CA ILE A 115 -3.11 -3.18 1.51
C ILE A 115 -3.07 -4.71 1.54
N LEU A 116 -4.16 -5.33 1.13
CA LEU A 116 -4.29 -6.76 0.90
C LEU A 116 -4.91 -6.97 -0.49
N GLY A 117 -4.06 -7.06 -1.51
CA GLY A 117 -4.46 -7.28 -2.90
C GLY A 117 -3.51 -8.26 -3.57
N THR A 118 -2.97 -7.90 -4.74
CA THR A 118 -1.93 -8.68 -5.42
C THR A 118 -0.69 -8.84 -4.54
N GLY A 119 -0.26 -7.75 -3.90
CA GLY A 119 0.75 -7.75 -2.85
C GLY A 119 0.18 -7.38 -1.50
N THR A 120 1.05 -7.13 -0.53
CA THR A 120 0.65 -6.63 0.78
C THR A 120 1.65 -5.65 1.35
N ASN A 121 1.12 -4.59 1.95
CA ASN A 121 1.92 -3.59 2.65
C ASN A 121 1.10 -2.92 3.75
N ALA A 122 1.76 -2.19 4.66
CA ALA A 122 1.11 -1.32 5.61
C ALA A 122 1.86 0.00 5.80
N ALA A 123 1.10 1.04 6.13
CA ALA A 123 1.63 2.31 6.59
C ALA A 123 0.95 2.74 7.90
N TYR A 124 1.63 3.51 8.71
CA TYR A 124 1.07 4.07 9.95
C TYR A 124 1.68 5.42 10.30
N VAL A 125 0.99 6.16 11.18
CA VAL A 125 1.47 7.46 11.71
C VAL A 125 2.32 7.22 12.95
N GLU A 126 3.62 7.49 12.85
CA GLU A 126 4.59 7.36 13.94
C GLU A 126 4.93 8.73 14.54
N ARG A 127 5.31 8.74 15.83
CA ARG A 127 5.88 9.94 16.45
C ARG A 127 7.29 10.17 15.90
N ALA A 128 7.53 11.34 15.32
CA ALA A 128 8.79 11.66 14.66
C ALA A 128 10.00 11.55 15.60
N ASN A 129 9.82 11.85 16.90
CA ASN A 129 10.87 11.70 17.92
C ASN A 129 11.23 10.24 18.25
N ALA A 130 10.40 9.27 17.83
CA ALA A 130 10.62 7.84 18.01
C ALA A 130 11.30 7.19 16.78
N ILE A 131 11.85 8.00 15.86
CA ILE A 131 12.55 7.53 14.66
C ILE A 131 14.05 7.87 14.79
N PRO A 132 14.89 6.97 15.35
CA PRO A 132 16.31 7.28 15.59
C PRO A 132 17.12 7.56 14.32
N LYS A 133 16.67 7.05 13.17
CA LYS A 133 17.32 7.28 11.86
C LYS A 133 16.97 8.62 11.22
N TRP A 134 16.02 9.37 11.78
CA TRP A 134 15.64 10.68 11.29
C TRP A 134 16.56 11.75 11.88
N HIS A 135 17.31 12.42 11.01
CA HIS A 135 18.28 13.46 11.40
C HIS A 135 17.86 14.85 10.92
N GLY A 136 16.71 14.96 10.23
CA GLY A 136 16.16 16.24 9.76
C GLY A 136 15.44 17.00 10.87
N LEU A 137 14.91 18.17 10.53
CA LEU A 137 14.03 18.92 11.43
C LEU A 137 12.77 18.11 11.77
N LEU A 138 12.27 18.23 13.00
CA LEU A 138 11.03 17.59 13.38
C LEU A 138 9.85 18.26 12.64
N PRO A 139 8.88 17.48 12.12
CA PRO A 139 7.65 18.03 11.55
C PRO A 139 6.89 18.90 12.56
N LYS A 140 6.18 19.91 12.09
CA LYS A 140 5.35 20.80 12.94
C LYS A 140 4.31 20.03 13.77
N SER A 141 3.74 18.97 13.20
CA SER A 141 2.79 18.09 13.88
C SER A 141 3.44 17.19 14.95
N GLY A 142 4.76 16.98 14.88
CA GLY A 142 5.46 15.95 15.64
C GLY A 142 5.28 14.52 15.10
N ASP A 143 4.53 14.36 14.01
CA ASP A 143 4.17 13.06 13.42
C ASP A 143 4.84 12.83 12.06
N MET A 144 5.11 11.57 11.74
CA MET A 144 5.69 11.12 10.47
C MET A 144 4.99 9.85 10.00
N VAL A 145 4.51 9.83 8.76
CA VAL A 145 3.95 8.62 8.15
C VAL A 145 5.09 7.67 7.76
N ILE A 146 4.97 6.40 8.12
CA ILE A 146 5.95 5.36 7.83
C ILE A 146 5.32 4.34 6.89
N ASN A 147 5.89 4.22 5.69
CA ASN A 147 5.71 3.03 4.85
C ASN A 147 6.59 1.90 5.41
N MET A 148 5.96 0.78 5.79
CA MET A 148 6.66 -0.33 6.43
C MET A 148 7.37 -1.25 5.45
N GLU A 149 6.88 -1.37 4.22
CA GLU A 149 7.27 -2.42 3.28
C GLU A 149 7.23 -3.82 3.93
N TRP A 150 6.13 -4.09 4.65
CA TRP A 150 6.05 -5.24 5.56
C TRP A 150 6.03 -6.59 4.86
N GLY A 151 5.86 -6.61 3.53
CA GLY A 151 5.83 -7.82 2.73
C GLY A 151 7.15 -8.57 2.83
N ASN A 152 8.24 -7.83 3.09
CA ASN A 152 9.58 -8.37 3.29
C ASN A 152 9.85 -8.85 4.72
N PHE A 153 8.86 -8.82 5.63
CA PHE A 153 9.02 -9.35 6.98
C PHE A 153 9.39 -10.84 6.96
N ARG A 154 10.28 -11.25 7.86
CA ARG A 154 10.68 -12.65 8.04
C ARG A 154 10.95 -12.92 9.52
N SER A 155 10.49 -14.07 10.00
CA SER A 155 10.73 -14.53 11.36
C SER A 155 10.72 -16.06 11.41
N SER A 156 11.44 -16.65 12.36
CA SER A 156 11.35 -18.09 12.67
C SER A 156 9.99 -18.49 13.22
N HIS A 157 9.18 -17.51 13.65
CA HIS A 157 7.80 -17.73 14.10
C HIS A 157 6.78 -17.79 12.95
N LEU A 158 7.20 -17.51 11.70
CA LEU A 158 6.33 -17.73 10.54
C LEU A 158 6.16 -19.24 10.32
N PRO A 159 4.92 -19.75 10.20
CA PRO A 159 4.65 -21.18 10.01
C PRO A 159 4.89 -21.59 8.55
N LEU A 160 6.16 -21.58 8.14
CA LEU A 160 6.61 -21.97 6.81
C LEU A 160 6.56 -23.49 6.64
N THR A 161 6.12 -23.93 5.47
CA THR A 161 6.07 -25.34 5.03
C THR A 161 7.06 -25.58 3.89
N GLU A 162 7.24 -26.84 3.49
CA GLU A 162 8.04 -27.18 2.30
C GLU A 162 7.49 -26.54 1.01
N PHE A 163 6.17 -26.32 0.92
CA PHE A 163 5.54 -25.68 -0.23
C PHE A 163 5.90 -24.19 -0.32
N ASP A 164 5.95 -23.50 0.82
CA ASP A 164 6.35 -22.09 0.85
C ASP A 164 7.82 -21.92 0.46
N GLN A 165 8.68 -22.88 0.82
CA GLN A 165 10.10 -22.90 0.43
C GLN A 165 10.28 -23.16 -1.07
N ALA A 166 9.51 -24.10 -1.63
CA ALA A 166 9.52 -24.38 -3.07
C ALA A 166 9.05 -23.15 -3.88
N LEU A 167 7.92 -22.55 -3.48
CA LEU A 167 7.39 -21.33 -4.08
C LEU A 167 8.41 -20.18 -4.02
N ASP A 168 9.06 -19.97 -2.87
CA ASP A 168 10.10 -18.94 -2.74
C ASP A 168 11.29 -19.19 -3.67
N THR A 169 11.76 -20.43 -3.75
CA THR A 169 12.90 -20.84 -4.59
C THR A 169 12.62 -20.63 -6.08
N GLU A 170 11.40 -20.89 -6.53
CA GLU A 170 10.98 -20.76 -7.93
C GLU A 170 10.48 -19.35 -8.29
N SER A 171 10.30 -18.47 -7.29
CA SER A 171 9.83 -17.10 -7.52
C SER A 171 10.87 -16.23 -8.24
N LEU A 172 10.40 -15.11 -8.79
CA LEU A 172 11.28 -14.10 -9.41
C LEU A 172 12.21 -13.41 -8.39
N ASN A 173 11.92 -13.53 -7.09
CA ASN A 173 12.65 -12.88 -6.01
C ASN A 173 12.90 -13.83 -4.82
N PRO A 174 13.73 -14.88 -4.97
CA PRO A 174 13.98 -15.86 -3.91
C PRO A 174 14.60 -15.22 -2.66
N GLY A 175 14.10 -15.61 -1.49
CA GLY A 175 14.57 -15.09 -0.20
C GLY A 175 14.00 -13.73 0.20
N GLU A 176 13.22 -13.09 -0.67
CA GLU A 176 12.56 -11.80 -0.44
C GLU A 176 11.04 -11.95 -0.37
N GLN A 177 10.37 -10.94 0.20
CA GLN A 177 8.90 -10.87 0.27
C GLN A 177 8.27 -12.10 0.94
N ILE A 178 8.98 -12.70 1.92
CA ILE A 178 8.57 -13.97 2.56
C ILE A 178 7.19 -13.86 3.21
N TYR A 179 6.90 -12.75 3.89
CA TYR A 179 5.59 -12.54 4.50
C TYR A 179 4.50 -12.32 3.43
N GLU A 180 4.79 -11.55 2.38
CA GLU A 180 3.87 -11.34 1.26
C GLU A 180 3.46 -12.64 0.57
N LYS A 181 4.43 -13.54 0.32
CA LYS A 181 4.21 -14.86 -0.28
C LYS A 181 3.25 -15.75 0.52
N LEU A 182 3.12 -15.52 1.83
CA LEU A 182 2.19 -16.28 2.68
C LEU A 182 0.77 -15.72 2.69
N ILE A 183 0.58 -14.44 2.33
CA ILE A 183 -0.67 -13.72 2.59
C ILE A 183 -1.32 -13.08 1.36
N SER A 184 -0.57 -12.71 0.31
CA SER A 184 -1.11 -11.90 -0.78
C SER A 184 -1.82 -12.71 -1.86
N GLY A 185 -2.79 -12.08 -2.54
CA GLY A 185 -3.63 -12.73 -3.53
C GLY A 185 -2.88 -13.32 -4.72
N MET A 186 -1.69 -12.78 -5.05
CA MET A 186 -0.83 -13.33 -6.11
C MET A 186 -0.43 -14.79 -5.84
N TYR A 187 -0.12 -15.12 -4.59
CA TYR A 187 0.45 -16.42 -4.23
C TYR A 187 -0.58 -17.39 -3.65
N LEU A 188 -1.71 -16.90 -3.13
CA LEU A 188 -2.79 -17.76 -2.60
C LEU A 188 -3.43 -18.67 -3.68
N GLY A 189 -3.36 -18.27 -4.96
CA GLY A 189 -4.05 -18.93 -6.07
C GLY A 189 -3.21 -19.88 -6.93
N GLU A 190 -1.87 -19.91 -6.80
CA GLU A 190 -0.98 -20.62 -7.74
C GLU A 190 -1.02 -22.17 -7.68
N ILE A 191 -1.97 -22.77 -6.97
CA ILE A 191 -1.95 -24.21 -6.67
C ILE A 191 -2.80 -25.09 -7.63
N ILE A 192 -3.63 -24.56 -8.54
CA ILE A 192 -4.72 -25.41 -9.09
C ILE A 192 -5.15 -25.11 -10.53
N GLN A 193 -4.70 -25.93 -11.49
CA GLN A 193 -5.39 -26.10 -12.79
C GLN A 193 -5.51 -27.60 -13.17
N GLY A 194 -6.69 -28.03 -13.67
CA GLY A 194 -6.86 -29.32 -14.36
C GLY A 194 -7.23 -30.57 -13.53
N THR A 195 -7.88 -30.45 -12.35
CA THR A 195 -7.96 -31.58 -11.40
C THR A 195 -9.35 -32.24 -11.21
N SER A 196 -9.36 -33.48 -10.68
CA SER A 196 -10.54 -34.35 -10.44
C SER A 196 -11.43 -33.88 -9.27
N LEU A 197 -12.67 -34.39 -9.11
CA LEU A 197 -13.57 -34.02 -8.00
C LEU A 197 -12.99 -34.29 -6.59
N LYS A 198 -12.28 -35.41 -6.42
CA LYS A 198 -11.58 -35.72 -5.15
C LYS A 198 -10.47 -34.70 -4.89
N THR A 199 -9.75 -34.32 -5.94
CA THR A 199 -8.74 -33.26 -5.89
C THR A 199 -9.37 -31.90 -5.61
N ARG A 200 -10.53 -31.57 -6.20
CA ARG A 200 -11.27 -30.32 -5.95
C ARG A 200 -11.71 -30.18 -4.48
N ARG A 201 -12.10 -31.28 -3.82
CA ARG A 201 -12.39 -31.29 -2.37
C ARG A 201 -11.13 -31.05 -1.53
N LEU A 202 -10.03 -31.70 -1.87
CA LEU A 202 -8.74 -31.47 -1.22
C LEU A 202 -8.28 -30.02 -1.43
N VAL A 203 -8.43 -29.51 -2.64
CA VAL A 203 -8.19 -28.13 -3.06
C VAL A 203 -8.96 -27.14 -2.19
N VAL A 204 -10.27 -27.34 -2.00
CA VAL A 204 -11.06 -26.45 -1.13
C VAL A 204 -10.54 -26.46 0.30
N ALA A 205 -10.19 -27.63 0.84
CA ALA A 205 -9.61 -27.74 2.18
C ALA A 205 -8.24 -27.05 2.28
N VAL A 206 -7.41 -27.18 1.25
CA VAL A 206 -6.11 -26.48 1.16
C VAL A 206 -6.31 -24.97 1.05
N CYS A 207 -7.21 -24.50 0.18
CA CYS A 207 -7.55 -23.08 0.05
C CYS A 207 -8.04 -22.48 1.38
N ASP A 208 -8.88 -23.20 2.12
CA ASP A 208 -9.35 -22.77 3.44
C ASP A 208 -8.21 -22.66 4.46
N ILE A 209 -7.33 -23.67 4.52
CA ILE A 209 -6.14 -23.65 5.41
C ILE A 209 -5.21 -22.48 5.04
N VAL A 210 -4.91 -22.32 3.76
CA VAL A 210 -3.98 -21.31 3.24
C VAL A 210 -4.56 -19.90 3.45
N ALA A 211 -5.84 -19.68 3.13
CA ALA A 211 -6.51 -18.40 3.35
C ALA A 211 -6.60 -18.05 4.83
N LYS A 212 -7.01 -18.99 5.69
CA LYS A 212 -7.09 -18.74 7.15
C LYS A 212 -5.71 -18.48 7.75
N ARG A 213 -4.68 -19.20 7.33
CA ARG A 213 -3.29 -18.91 7.72
C ARG A 213 -2.90 -17.49 7.33
N GLY A 214 -3.14 -17.10 6.07
CA GLY A 214 -2.84 -15.77 5.57
C GLY A 214 -3.57 -14.67 6.35
N ALA A 215 -4.87 -14.85 6.60
CA ALA A 215 -5.71 -13.91 7.34
C ALA A 215 -5.27 -13.75 8.80
N ARG A 216 -4.96 -14.86 9.49
CA ARG A 216 -4.46 -14.84 10.88
C ARG A 216 -3.10 -14.15 10.98
N LEU A 217 -2.21 -14.39 10.01
CA LEU A 217 -0.92 -13.72 9.94
C LEU A 217 -1.10 -12.21 9.71
N ALA A 218 -1.92 -11.82 8.73
CA ALA A 218 -2.24 -10.41 8.47
C ALA A 218 -2.80 -9.71 9.74
N ALA A 219 -3.72 -10.36 10.46
CA ALA A 219 -4.22 -9.87 11.75
C ALA A 219 -3.11 -9.69 12.79
N ALA A 220 -2.14 -10.61 12.87
CA ALA A 220 -1.00 -10.48 13.76
C ALA A 220 -0.07 -9.32 13.38
N GLY A 221 0.12 -9.07 12.08
CA GLY A 221 0.84 -7.88 11.59
C GLY A 221 0.15 -6.58 12.00
N ILE A 222 -1.17 -6.50 11.80
CA ILE A 222 -1.99 -5.36 12.25
C ILE A 222 -1.89 -5.17 13.76
N HIS A 223 -2.03 -6.25 14.53
CA HIS A 223 -1.89 -6.21 15.98
C HIS A 223 -0.50 -5.65 16.37
N GLY A 224 0.58 -6.06 15.70
CA GLY A 224 1.91 -5.51 15.90
C GLY A 224 2.01 -3.99 15.68
N VAL A 225 1.32 -3.45 14.68
CA VAL A 225 1.21 -1.99 14.46
C VAL A 225 0.46 -1.32 15.62
N LEU A 226 -0.64 -1.92 16.09
CA LEU A 226 -1.36 -1.42 17.27
C LEU A 226 -0.50 -1.44 18.53
N LYS A 227 0.30 -2.49 18.75
CA LYS A 227 1.28 -2.53 19.85
C LYS A 227 2.29 -1.40 19.73
N LYS A 228 2.79 -1.14 18.52
CA LYS A 228 3.78 -0.08 18.27
C LYS A 228 3.24 1.31 18.60
N LEU A 229 1.94 1.51 18.41
CA LEU A 229 1.19 2.72 18.73
C LEU A 229 0.71 2.79 20.19
N GLY A 230 0.86 1.71 20.97
CA GLY A 230 0.30 1.61 22.33
C GLY A 230 -1.23 1.56 22.35
N ARG A 231 -1.84 1.04 21.28
CA ARG A 231 -3.29 0.91 21.08
C ARG A 231 -3.77 -0.54 21.21
N ASP A 232 -2.93 -1.42 21.76
CA ASP A 232 -3.19 -2.85 22.00
C ASP A 232 -3.63 -3.17 23.44
N ILE A 233 -3.60 -2.19 24.34
CA ILE A 233 -3.94 -2.34 25.75
C ILE A 233 -5.04 -1.36 26.17
N PRO A 234 -5.84 -1.68 27.20
CA PRO A 234 -6.81 -0.73 27.76
C PRO A 234 -6.10 0.53 28.28
N GLY A 235 -6.36 1.66 27.63
CA GLY A 235 -5.88 2.98 28.07
C GLY A 235 -6.91 3.71 28.92
N SER A 236 -6.46 4.73 29.67
CA SER A 236 -7.36 5.62 30.43
C SER A 236 -8.29 6.43 29.52
N ASP A 237 -7.84 6.75 28.30
CA ASP A 237 -8.67 7.36 27.26
C ASP A 237 -8.93 6.35 26.14
N LYS A 238 -10.20 5.96 25.97
CA LYS A 238 -10.66 5.10 24.87
C LYS A 238 -10.66 5.89 23.55
N HIS A 239 -9.48 6.17 23.02
CA HIS A 239 -9.36 6.77 21.69
C HIS A 239 -9.74 5.74 20.65
N ARG A 240 -10.78 6.07 19.88
CA ARG A 240 -11.16 5.29 18.71
C ARG A 240 -9.96 5.18 17.77
N THR A 241 -9.78 3.99 17.24
CA THR A 241 -8.65 3.63 16.38
C THR A 241 -9.22 3.09 15.10
N VAL A 242 -8.93 3.74 13.98
CA VAL A 242 -9.38 3.27 12.67
C VAL A 242 -8.21 2.77 11.86
N ILE A 243 -8.41 1.64 11.18
CA ILE A 243 -7.48 1.06 10.23
C ILE A 243 -8.16 1.06 8.88
N ALA A 244 -7.58 1.80 7.93
CA ALA A 244 -8.04 1.78 6.55
C ALA A 244 -7.53 0.52 5.85
N MET A 245 -8.41 -0.24 5.21
CA MET A 245 -8.09 -1.44 4.45
C MET A 245 -8.42 -1.21 2.99
N ASP A 246 -7.54 -1.67 2.10
CA ASP A 246 -7.77 -1.61 0.67
C ASP A 246 -7.16 -2.86 -0.01
N GLY A 247 -7.62 -3.15 -1.22
CA GLY A 247 -7.19 -4.30 -2.02
C GLY A 247 -8.21 -5.43 -2.11
N GLY A 248 -8.26 -6.03 -3.30
CA GLY A 248 -9.29 -7.01 -3.66
C GLY A 248 -9.27 -8.32 -2.84
N LEU A 249 -8.17 -8.67 -2.17
CA LEU A 249 -8.18 -9.84 -1.28
C LEU A 249 -9.04 -9.59 -0.04
N TYR A 250 -8.91 -8.40 0.57
CA TYR A 250 -9.77 -8.03 1.70
C TYR A 250 -11.20 -7.73 1.25
N GLU A 251 -11.38 -7.04 0.12
CA GLU A 251 -12.69 -6.62 -0.37
C GLU A 251 -13.57 -7.78 -0.86
N HIS A 252 -13.00 -8.71 -1.62
CA HIS A 252 -13.80 -9.72 -2.35
C HIS A 252 -13.69 -11.13 -1.78
N TYR A 253 -12.66 -11.45 -0.97
CA TYR A 253 -12.54 -12.77 -0.35
C TYR A 253 -13.09 -12.75 1.08
N THR A 254 -14.42 -12.89 1.20
CA THR A 254 -15.15 -12.78 2.47
C THR A 254 -14.61 -13.67 3.61
N ILE A 255 -14.23 -14.93 3.30
CA ILE A 255 -13.65 -15.83 4.32
C ILE A 255 -12.34 -15.24 4.87
N PHE A 256 -11.53 -14.60 4.03
CA PHE A 256 -10.28 -13.99 4.44
C PHE A 256 -10.53 -12.78 5.35
N SER A 257 -11.41 -11.85 4.95
CA SER A 257 -11.72 -10.65 5.75
C SER A 257 -12.39 -10.99 7.08
N GLU A 258 -13.37 -11.89 7.10
CA GLU A 258 -14.00 -12.37 8.34
C GLU A 258 -13.01 -13.05 9.28
N THR A 259 -12.11 -13.88 8.74
CA THR A 259 -11.06 -14.54 9.54
C THR A 259 -10.07 -13.53 10.10
N LEU A 260 -9.68 -12.53 9.31
CA LEU A 260 -8.76 -11.47 9.74
C LEU A 260 -9.38 -10.67 10.89
N GLU A 261 -10.60 -10.18 10.73
CA GLU A 261 -11.27 -9.35 11.75
C GLU A 261 -11.55 -10.12 13.04
N SER A 262 -12.03 -11.35 12.94
CA SER A 262 -12.27 -12.21 14.10
C SER A 262 -10.98 -12.55 14.85
N THR A 263 -9.89 -12.82 14.12
CA THR A 263 -8.58 -13.08 14.73
C THR A 263 -8.02 -11.83 15.40
N LEU A 264 -8.15 -10.66 14.77
CA LEU A 264 -7.71 -9.41 15.40
C LEU A 264 -8.49 -9.12 16.68
N ARG A 265 -9.81 -9.35 16.69
CA ARG A 265 -10.66 -9.24 17.89
C ARG A 265 -10.20 -10.20 18.99
N GLU A 266 -9.91 -11.45 18.64
CA GLU A 266 -9.37 -12.47 19.56
C GLU A 266 -8.06 -11.98 20.20
N MET A 267 -7.14 -11.43 19.41
CA MET A 267 -5.83 -10.95 19.88
C MET A 267 -5.91 -9.72 20.79
N LEU A 268 -6.82 -8.79 20.50
CA LEU A 268 -7.02 -7.55 21.27
C LEU A 268 -7.83 -7.76 22.56
N GLY A 269 -8.68 -8.79 22.59
CA GLY A 269 -9.68 -8.98 23.63
C GLY A 269 -10.88 -8.02 23.50
N GLU A 270 -11.97 -8.35 24.18
CA GLU A 270 -13.26 -7.65 24.07
C GLU A 270 -13.18 -6.16 24.41
N GLU A 271 -12.40 -5.80 25.42
CA GLU A 271 -12.30 -4.40 25.88
C GLU A 271 -11.66 -3.50 24.83
N VAL A 272 -10.48 -3.88 24.32
CA VAL A 272 -9.72 -3.06 23.36
C VAL A 272 -10.36 -3.12 21.97
N SER A 273 -10.81 -4.29 21.54
CA SER A 273 -11.41 -4.47 20.21
C SER A 273 -12.64 -3.60 19.98
N SER A 274 -13.40 -3.25 21.02
CA SER A 274 -14.53 -2.32 20.93
C SER A 274 -14.16 -0.90 20.47
N SER A 275 -12.88 -0.53 20.58
CA SER A 275 -12.34 0.78 20.17
C SER A 275 -11.62 0.75 18.82
N VAL A 276 -11.41 -0.43 18.25
CA VAL A 276 -10.70 -0.61 16.97
C VAL A 276 -11.73 -0.87 15.86
N VAL A 277 -11.71 -0.03 14.83
CA VAL A 277 -12.60 -0.12 13.69
C VAL A 277 -11.77 -0.37 12.44
N ILE A 278 -12.11 -1.40 11.70
CA ILE A 278 -11.58 -1.64 10.38
C ILE A 278 -12.54 -1.01 9.37
N LYS A 279 -12.03 -0.16 8.47
CA LYS A 279 -12.82 0.49 7.42
C LYS A 279 -12.24 0.18 6.05
N LEU A 280 -13.09 -0.25 5.14
CA LEU A 280 -12.75 -0.36 3.73
C LEU A 280 -12.56 1.05 3.14
N ALA A 281 -11.44 1.29 2.47
CA ALA A 281 -11.05 2.54 1.84
C ALA A 281 -10.76 2.29 0.36
N ASN A 282 -11.81 1.98 -0.40
CA ASN A 282 -11.73 1.63 -1.82
C ASN A 282 -11.05 2.75 -2.62
N ASP A 283 -10.01 2.38 -3.39
CA ASP A 283 -9.18 3.29 -4.17
C ASP A 283 -8.64 4.49 -3.36
N GLY A 284 -8.46 4.30 -2.04
CA GLY A 284 -8.00 5.35 -1.13
C GLY A 284 -6.66 5.94 -1.55
N SER A 285 -5.82 5.14 -2.23
CA SER A 285 -4.53 5.59 -2.74
C SER A 285 -4.62 6.62 -3.87
N GLY A 286 -5.67 6.59 -4.71
CA GLY A 286 -5.88 7.57 -5.77
C GLY A 286 -6.26 8.94 -5.20
N ILE A 287 -7.32 8.98 -4.39
CA ILE A 287 -7.79 10.22 -3.74
C ILE A 287 -6.74 10.75 -2.76
N GLY A 288 -6.11 9.87 -1.98
CA GLY A 288 -5.07 10.26 -1.03
C GLY A 288 -3.86 10.92 -1.67
N ALA A 289 -3.44 10.43 -2.85
CA ALA A 289 -2.36 11.09 -3.60
C ALA A 289 -2.78 12.47 -4.12
N ALA A 290 -4.01 12.62 -4.63
CA ALA A 290 -4.54 13.92 -5.05
C ALA A 290 -4.62 14.92 -3.89
N LEU A 291 -5.08 14.48 -2.72
CA LEU A 291 -5.11 15.31 -1.50
C LEU A 291 -3.72 15.74 -1.06
N LEU A 292 -2.75 14.82 -1.09
CA LEU A 292 -1.35 15.14 -0.74
C LEU A 292 -0.70 16.06 -1.78
N ALA A 293 -1.03 15.89 -3.06
CA ALA A 293 -0.61 16.81 -4.12
C ALA A 293 -1.17 18.22 -3.91
N ALA A 294 -2.44 18.34 -3.53
CA ALA A 294 -3.07 19.62 -3.20
C ALA A 294 -2.40 20.28 -1.97
N ALA A 295 -2.12 19.52 -0.92
CA ALA A 295 -1.44 20.02 0.28
C ALA A 295 0.02 20.46 0.05
N HIS A 296 0.62 20.07 -1.08
CA HIS A 296 1.97 20.45 -1.50
C HIS A 296 1.96 21.21 -2.83
N SER A 297 0.82 21.83 -3.16
CA SER A 297 0.67 22.63 -4.36
C SER A 297 1.67 23.79 -4.39
N GLN A 298 2.16 24.12 -5.58
CA GLN A 298 2.96 25.33 -5.77
C GLN A 298 2.16 26.63 -5.57
N TYR A 299 0.83 26.52 -5.43
CA TYR A 299 -0.07 27.65 -5.23
C TYR A 299 -0.52 27.83 -3.76
N LEU A 300 -0.08 26.97 -2.84
CA LEU A 300 -0.55 26.97 -1.44
C LEU A 300 -0.24 28.27 -0.69
N GLU A 301 0.88 28.92 -0.99
CA GLU A 301 1.29 30.20 -0.37
C GLU A 301 0.72 31.44 -1.08
N ALA A 302 0.14 31.28 -2.28
CA ALA A 302 -0.43 32.39 -3.05
C ALA A 302 -1.90 32.71 -2.69
N GLU A 303 -2.50 31.89 -1.82
CA GLU A 303 -3.92 31.99 -1.41
C GLU A 303 -4.11 32.38 0.08
N VAL A 304 -3.05 32.86 0.76
CA VAL A 304 -3.09 33.39 2.15
C VAL A 304 -2.89 34.90 2.17
#